data_AF-A0A0M2HLY6-F1
#
_entry.id   AF-A0A0M2HLY6-F1
#
_cell.length_a   1.000
_cell.length_b   1.000
_cell.length_c   1.000
_cell.angle_alpha   90.00
_cell.angle_beta   90.00
_cell.angle_gamma   90.00
#
_symmetry.space_group_name_H-M   'P 1'
#
loop_
_entity.id
_entity.type
_entity.pdbx_description
1 polymer ?
#
loop_
_entity_poly.entity_id
_entity_poly.type
_entity_poly.pdbx_seq_one_letter_code
_entity_poly.pdbx_strand_id
1 'polypeptide(L)'
;MVTLLLDQTQLEIVLSPIERAASFHRDNVRVARDTITKVQLTDDAWTWLRGVPGPGTHIPGVLAAGSWKAAGSVDFVLIRRRRPSVVIDLEGDDDYRRLILTTRHGLALTQALRLDVSTEPADVEEIVATAPTPVSKGSKRPVIRPRPA
;
A
#
# COMPACT_ATOMS: atom_id res chain seq x y z
N MET A 1 15.65 -2.63 -9.32
CA MET A 1 15.49 -1.62 -8.25
C MET A 1 14.58 -0.60 -8.88
N VAL A 2 13.40 -0.39 -8.31
CA VAL A 2 12.39 0.45 -8.96
C VAL A 2 12.77 1.91 -8.82
N THR A 3 12.67 2.65 -9.92
CA THR A 3 12.84 4.10 -9.94
C THR A 3 11.47 4.75 -9.88
N LEU A 4 11.30 5.68 -8.95
CA LEU A 4 10.07 6.46 -8.78
C LEU A 4 10.37 7.89 -9.16
N LEU A 5 9.64 8.42 -10.14
CA LEU A 5 9.68 9.82 -10.54
C LEU A 5 8.37 10.44 -10.09
N LEU A 6 8.43 11.35 -9.13
CA LEU A 6 7.29 12.11 -8.67
C LEU A 6 7.39 13.52 -9.23
N ASP A 7 6.35 13.95 -9.93
CA ASP A 7 6.17 15.31 -10.40
C ASP A 7 4.99 15.98 -9.66
N GLN A 8 4.65 17.21 -10.03
CA GLN A 8 3.52 17.95 -9.45
C GLN A 8 2.17 17.28 -9.75
N THR A 9 2.02 16.64 -10.92
CA THR A 9 0.73 16.10 -11.38
C THR A 9 0.64 14.58 -11.41
N GLN A 10 1.77 13.87 -11.38
CA GLN A 10 1.79 12.42 -11.57
C GLN A 10 2.95 11.74 -10.83
N LEU A 11 2.76 10.46 -10.54
CA LEU A 11 3.79 9.54 -10.09
C LEU A 11 4.05 8.52 -11.21
N GLU A 12 5.29 8.49 -11.71
CA GLU A 12 5.75 7.52 -12.70
C GLU A 12 6.68 6.49 -12.06
N ILE A 13 6.36 5.22 -12.28
CA ILE A 13 7.15 4.06 -11.87
C ILE A 13 7.91 3.58 -13.10
N VAL A 14 9.19 3.95 -13.15
CA VAL A 14 10.06 3.60 -14.26
C VAL A 14 10.52 2.16 -14.09
N LEU A 15 10.04 1.31 -14.99
CA LEU A 15 10.37 -0.11 -15.03
C LEU A 15 11.58 -0.32 -15.93
N SER A 16 12.62 -0.96 -15.38
CA SER A 16 13.73 -1.50 -16.17
C SER A 16 13.23 -2.59 -17.12
N PRO A 17 14.01 -2.94 -18.17
CA PRO A 17 13.61 -3.99 -19.13
C PRO A 17 13.27 -5.33 -18.48
N ILE A 18 14.01 -5.73 -17.44
CA ILE A 18 13.74 -6.96 -16.68
C ILE A 18 12.43 -6.85 -15.89
N GLU A 19 12.14 -5.67 -15.33
CA GLU A 19 10.89 -5.41 -14.60
C GLU A 19 9.68 -5.45 -15.53
N ARG A 20 9.79 -4.87 -16.73
CA ARG A 20 8.78 -4.93 -17.78
C ARG A 20 8.50 -6.37 -18.18
N ALA A 21 9.53 -7.14 -18.48
CA ALA A 21 9.40 -8.56 -18.80
C ALA A 21 8.77 -9.35 -17.66
N ALA A 22 9.23 -9.15 -16.42
CA ALA A 22 8.73 -9.88 -15.25
C ALA A 22 7.27 -9.53 -14.92
N SER A 23 6.87 -8.28 -15.08
CA SER A 23 5.49 -7.83 -14.81
C SER A 23 4.55 -7.98 -15.99
N PHE A 24 5.06 -8.40 -17.15
CA PHE A 24 4.31 -8.45 -18.41
C PHE A 24 3.76 -7.07 -18.83
N HIS A 25 4.49 -6.00 -18.51
CA HIS A 25 4.19 -4.62 -18.92
C HIS A 25 5.08 -4.17 -20.07
N ARG A 26 4.52 -3.39 -21.00
CA ARG A 26 5.26 -2.79 -22.12
C ARG A 26 5.91 -1.47 -21.75
N ASP A 27 5.23 -0.68 -20.93
CA ASP A 27 5.58 0.70 -20.59
C ASP A 27 5.71 0.90 -19.08
N ASN A 28 6.11 2.11 -18.69
CA ASN A 28 6.13 2.52 -17.29
C ASN A 28 4.71 2.64 -16.75
N VAL A 29 4.54 2.44 -15.45
CA VAL A 29 3.24 2.66 -14.78
C VAL A 29 3.16 4.11 -14.36
N ARG A 30 2.12 4.82 -14.80
CA ARG A 30 1.89 6.23 -14.48
C ARG A 30 0.55 6.35 -13.80
N VAL A 31 0.52 7.06 -12.68
CA VAL A 31 -0.72 7.36 -11.96
C VAL A 31 -0.78 8.85 -11.69
N ALA A 32 -1.98 9.41 -11.82
CA ALA A 32 -2.19 10.82 -11.49
C ALA A 32 -2.01 11.01 -9.97
N ARG A 33 -1.49 12.16 -9.57
CA ARG A 33 -1.14 12.40 -8.18
C ARG A 33 -2.37 12.61 -7.30
N ASP A 34 -3.40 13.22 -7.87
CA ASP A 34 -4.70 13.46 -7.24
C ASP A 34 -5.48 12.17 -6.90
N THR A 35 -5.20 11.06 -7.61
CA THR A 35 -5.79 9.76 -7.28
C THR A 35 -5.12 9.10 -6.07
N ILE A 36 -3.96 9.57 -5.62
CA ILE A 36 -3.23 8.98 -4.48
C ILE A 36 -3.92 9.37 -3.17
N THR A 37 -4.63 8.43 -2.57
CA THR A 37 -5.37 8.67 -1.31
C THR A 37 -4.54 8.33 -0.09
N LYS A 38 -3.65 7.33 -0.18
CA LYS A 38 -2.88 6.86 0.96
C LYS A 38 -1.57 6.23 0.54
N VAL A 39 -0.54 6.48 1.33
CA VAL A 39 0.77 5.84 1.18
C VAL A 39 1.20 5.22 2.50
N GLN A 40 1.51 3.93 2.47
CA GLN A 40 1.91 3.15 3.64
C GLN A 40 3.27 2.51 3.42
N LEU A 41 4.15 2.65 4.41
CA LEU A 41 5.44 1.96 4.43
C LEU A 41 5.27 0.60 5.10
N THR A 42 5.93 -0.41 4.56
CA THR A 42 5.90 -1.77 5.10
C THR A 42 7.22 -2.48 4.87
N ASP A 43 7.61 -3.35 5.80
CA ASP A 43 8.78 -4.20 5.65
C ASP A 43 8.46 -5.57 5.01
N ASP A 44 7.16 -5.92 4.93
CA ASP A 44 6.70 -7.16 4.29
C ASP A 44 5.47 -6.92 3.41
N ALA A 45 5.73 -6.56 2.15
CA ALA A 45 4.69 -6.35 1.14
C ALA A 45 3.93 -7.63 0.75
N TRP A 46 4.45 -8.84 1.03
CA TRP A 46 3.71 -10.08 0.71
C TRP A 46 2.40 -10.18 1.47
N THR A 47 2.33 -9.57 2.65
CA THR A 47 1.11 -9.54 3.48
C THR A 47 -0.03 -8.75 2.85
N TRP A 48 0.27 -7.90 1.86
CA TRP A 48 -0.69 -7.09 1.11
C TRP A 48 -1.21 -7.75 -0.15
N LEU A 49 -0.59 -8.84 -0.59
CA LEU A 49 -1.08 -9.61 -1.74
C LEU A 49 -2.44 -10.23 -1.41
N ARG A 50 -3.44 -9.89 -2.22
CA ARG A 50 -4.80 -10.41 -2.14
C ARG A 50 -5.29 -10.71 -3.56
N GLY A 51 -6.25 -11.62 -3.67
CA GLY A 51 -6.86 -11.97 -4.94
C GLY A 51 -6.01 -12.89 -5.81
N VAL A 52 -6.27 -12.85 -7.12
CA VAL A 52 -5.74 -13.80 -8.10
C VAL A 52 -4.65 -13.13 -8.95
N PRO A 53 -3.46 -13.74 -9.11
CA PRO A 53 -2.42 -13.21 -9.99
C PRO A 53 -2.91 -13.19 -11.45
N GLY A 54 -2.72 -12.06 -12.11
CA GLY A 54 -2.90 -11.86 -13.54
C GLY A 54 -1.59 -12.08 -14.31
N PRO A 55 -1.47 -11.51 -15.53
CA PRO A 55 -0.24 -11.57 -16.30
C PRO A 55 0.97 -11.04 -15.50
N GLY A 56 2.05 -11.82 -15.51
CA GLY A 56 3.26 -11.51 -14.78
C GLY A 56 4.03 -12.72 -14.27
N THR A 57 4.97 -12.47 -13.37
CA THR A 57 5.83 -13.47 -12.74
C THR A 57 5.49 -13.58 -11.26
N HIS A 58 5.18 -14.79 -10.82
CA HIS A 58 4.90 -15.08 -9.42
C HIS A 58 5.72 -16.28 -8.93
N ILE A 59 6.73 -15.99 -8.11
CA ILE A 59 7.58 -16.95 -7.41
C ILE A 59 7.46 -16.65 -5.90
N PRO A 60 6.66 -17.44 -5.15
CA PRO A 60 6.40 -17.19 -3.74
C PRO A 60 7.66 -16.91 -2.90
N GLY A 61 7.64 -15.82 -2.14
CA GLY A 61 8.74 -15.38 -1.28
C GLY A 61 9.95 -14.78 -2.01
N VAL A 62 10.00 -14.83 -3.35
CA VAL A 62 11.12 -14.35 -4.16
C VAL A 62 10.72 -13.13 -4.98
N LEU A 63 9.69 -13.25 -5.80
CA LEU A 63 9.24 -12.22 -6.75
C LEU A 63 7.74 -12.33 -6.98
N ALA A 64 7.04 -11.20 -6.86
CA ALA A 64 5.69 -11.04 -7.39
C ALA A 64 5.72 -9.78 -8.26
N ALA A 65 5.50 -9.94 -9.56
CA ALA A 65 5.56 -8.86 -10.53
C ALA A 65 4.39 -9.01 -11.51
N GLY A 66 3.56 -7.98 -11.67
CA GLY A 66 2.40 -8.00 -12.56
C GLY A 66 1.14 -7.49 -11.89
N SER A 67 0.00 -7.82 -12.48
CA SER A 67 -1.32 -7.41 -11.97
C SER A 67 -1.91 -8.46 -11.03
N TRP A 68 -2.63 -8.02 -10.00
CA TRP A 68 -3.41 -8.87 -9.09
C TRP A 68 -4.86 -8.40 -9.06
N LYS A 69 -5.81 -9.31 -9.28
CA LYS A 69 -7.23 -8.98 -9.29
C LYS A 69 -7.88 -9.36 -7.96
N ALA A 70 -8.43 -8.39 -7.25
CA ALA A 70 -9.11 -8.59 -5.97
C ALA A 70 -10.38 -7.75 -5.87
N ALA A 71 -11.51 -8.36 -5.52
CA ALA A 71 -12.78 -7.67 -5.22
C ALA A 71 -13.21 -6.62 -6.28
N GLY A 72 -13.04 -6.93 -7.57
CA GLY A 72 -13.40 -6.03 -8.68
C GLY A 72 -12.38 -4.92 -8.96
N SER A 73 -11.24 -4.93 -8.29
CA SER A 73 -10.14 -3.99 -8.49
C SER A 73 -8.88 -4.71 -8.96
N VAL A 74 -7.97 -3.95 -9.55
CA VAL A 74 -6.66 -4.43 -10.02
C VAL A 74 -5.56 -3.73 -9.23
N ASP A 75 -4.61 -4.50 -8.72
CA ASP A 75 -3.43 -4.01 -8.04
C ASP A 75 -2.22 -4.24 -8.95
N PHE A 76 -1.36 -3.23 -9.11
CA PHE A 76 -0.04 -3.41 -9.70
C PHE A 76 0.96 -3.81 -8.62
N VAL A 77 1.70 -4.88 -8.86
CA VAL A 77 2.61 -5.47 -7.88
C VAL A 77 4.00 -5.57 -8.48
N LEU A 78 4.99 -5.13 -7.71
CA LEU A 78 6.40 -5.39 -7.96
C LEU A 78 7.15 -5.57 -6.63
N ILE A 79 6.98 -6.74 -6.04
CA ILE A 79 7.54 -7.15 -4.75
C ILE A 79 8.77 -8.01 -4.96
N ARG A 80 9.85 -7.72 -4.22
CA ARG A 80 11.09 -8.50 -4.23
C ARG A 80 11.49 -8.94 -2.85
N ARG A 81 11.44 -10.24 -2.61
CA ARG A 81 11.78 -10.85 -1.30
C ARG A 81 11.02 -10.12 -0.18
N ARG A 82 11.49 -10.21 1.07
CA ARG A 82 11.01 -9.37 2.17
C ARG A 82 11.96 -8.20 2.34
N ARG A 83 11.54 -7.02 1.90
CA ARG A 83 12.33 -5.79 1.85
C ARG A 83 11.41 -4.59 2.09
N PRO A 84 11.95 -3.45 2.55
CA PRO A 84 11.20 -2.21 2.64
C PRO A 84 10.46 -1.92 1.33
N SER A 85 9.18 -1.63 1.48
CA SER A 85 8.22 -1.51 0.41
C SER A 85 7.22 -0.42 0.73
N VAL A 86 6.55 0.03 -0.32
CA VAL A 86 5.47 1.01 -0.22
C VAL A 86 4.21 0.43 -0.83
N VAL A 87 3.09 0.72 -0.17
CA VAL A 87 1.74 0.43 -0.63
C VAL A 87 1.06 1.77 -0.86
N ILE A 88 0.57 1.97 -2.07
CA ILE A 88 -0.07 3.22 -2.51
C ILE A 88 -1.51 2.86 -2.86
N ASP A 89 -2.48 3.38 -2.12
CA ASP A 89 -3.90 3.23 -2.45
C ASP A 89 -4.31 4.38 -3.38
N LEU A 90 -5.07 4.02 -4.42
CA LEU A 90 -5.54 4.91 -5.46
C LEU A 90 -7.07 4.91 -5.51
N GLU A 91 -7.65 6.07 -5.81
CA GLU A 91 -9.08 6.24 -6.04
C GLU A 91 -9.31 7.08 -7.29
N GLY A 92 -10.16 6.60 -8.20
CA GLY A 92 -10.44 7.27 -9.48
C GLY A 92 -9.43 6.98 -10.61
N ASP A 93 -8.43 6.13 -10.37
CA ASP A 93 -7.54 5.64 -11.42
C ASP A 93 -8.21 4.52 -12.25
N ASP A 94 -8.03 4.57 -13.57
CA ASP A 94 -8.69 3.66 -14.51
C ASP A 94 -8.09 2.24 -14.50
N ASP A 95 -6.80 2.13 -14.20
CA ASP A 95 -6.03 0.89 -14.36
C ASP A 95 -5.84 0.15 -13.02
N TYR A 96 -5.58 0.89 -11.94
CA TYR A 96 -5.19 0.30 -10.65
C TYR A 96 -5.87 0.95 -9.46
N ARG A 97 -6.25 0.12 -8.49
CA ARG A 97 -6.67 0.57 -7.15
C ARG A 97 -5.50 0.66 -6.17
N ARG A 98 -4.42 -0.07 -6.42
CA ARG A 98 -3.27 -0.09 -5.52
C ARG A 98 -1.98 -0.41 -6.25
N LEU A 99 -0.90 0.21 -5.81
CA LEU A 99 0.47 -0.11 -6.23
C LEU A 99 1.24 -0.66 -5.03
N ILE A 100 1.84 -1.84 -5.17
CA ILE A 100 2.63 -2.50 -4.13
C ILE A 100 4.05 -2.69 -4.63
N LEU A 101 4.99 -1.89 -4.13
CA LEU A 101 6.33 -1.76 -4.71
C LEU A 101 7.42 -1.95 -3.66
N THR A 102 8.38 -2.83 -3.93
CA THR A 102 9.63 -2.89 -3.16
C THR A 102 10.57 -1.76 -3.58
N THR A 103 10.88 -0.86 -2.64
CA THR A 103 11.72 0.32 -2.87
C THR A 103 12.39 0.78 -1.58
N ARG A 104 13.63 1.28 -1.68
CA ARG A 104 14.29 1.96 -0.54
C ARG A 104 13.83 3.40 -0.36
N HIS A 105 13.15 3.97 -1.36
CA HIS A 105 12.81 5.40 -1.40
C HIS A 105 11.40 5.68 -0.84
N GLY A 106 10.78 4.73 -0.13
CA GLY A 106 9.43 4.90 0.40
C GLY A 106 9.30 6.11 1.33
N LEU A 107 10.27 6.34 2.23
CA LEU A 107 10.27 7.52 3.10
C LEU A 107 10.29 8.83 2.30
N ALA A 108 11.18 8.92 1.31
CA ALA A 108 11.27 10.10 0.44
C ALA A 108 9.96 10.34 -0.33
N LEU A 109 9.31 9.27 -0.81
CA LEU A 109 8.00 9.37 -1.46
C LEU A 109 6.93 9.94 -0.49
N THR A 110 6.85 9.41 0.73
CA THR A 110 5.87 9.90 1.71
C THR A 110 6.10 11.35 2.11
N GLN A 111 7.36 11.78 2.19
CA GLN A 111 7.72 13.17 2.50
C GLN A 111 7.33 14.08 1.34
N ALA A 112 7.71 13.75 0.11
CA ALA A 112 7.38 14.54 -1.07
C ALA A 112 5.86 14.67 -1.26
N LEU A 113 5.10 13.60 -1.00
CA LEU A 113 3.64 13.66 -1.08
C LEU A 113 3.00 14.56 -0.01
N ARG A 114 3.57 14.61 1.21
CA ARG A 114 3.08 15.49 2.29
C ARG A 114 3.45 16.95 2.09
N LEU A 115 4.66 17.21 1.61
CA LEU A 115 5.20 18.56 1.46
C LEU A 115 4.33 19.42 0.53
N ASP A 116 3.71 18.82 -0.49
CA ASP A 116 2.79 19.56 -1.38
C ASP A 116 1.36 19.67 -0.84
N VAL A 117 0.95 18.87 0.16
CA VAL A 117 -0.34 19.01 0.86
C VAL A 117 -0.29 20.14 1.90
N SER A 118 0.91 20.54 2.33
CA SER A 118 1.12 21.46 3.45
C SER A 118 0.99 22.95 3.07
N THR A 119 0.00 23.31 2.25
CA THR A 119 -0.31 24.73 1.99
C THR A 119 -1.17 25.35 3.11
N GLU A 120 -1.77 24.53 3.99
CA GLU A 120 -2.34 24.99 5.27
C GLU A 120 -1.88 24.09 6.42
N PRO A 121 -1.28 24.64 7.50
CA PRO A 121 -0.99 23.87 8.70
C PRO A 121 -2.30 23.57 9.45
N ALA A 122 -2.66 22.29 9.55
CA ALA A 122 -3.71 21.86 10.47
C ALA A 122 -3.16 21.89 11.90
N ASP A 123 -3.80 22.68 12.77
CA ASP A 123 -3.45 22.79 14.18
C ASP A 123 -3.63 21.45 14.90
N VAL A 124 -2.60 21.02 15.62
CA VAL A 124 -2.51 19.71 16.30
C VAL A 124 -3.60 19.53 17.36
N GLU A 125 -4.28 20.60 17.77
CA GLU A 125 -5.38 20.57 18.75
C GLU A 125 -6.67 19.92 18.22
N GLU A 126 -6.95 19.94 16.90
CA GLU A 126 -8.20 19.42 16.34
C GLU A 126 -8.21 17.88 16.23
N ILE A 127 -7.04 17.25 16.06
CA ILE A 127 -6.89 15.78 15.95
C ILE A 127 -7.18 15.07 17.29
N VAL A 128 -6.98 15.75 18.42
CA VAL A 128 -7.22 15.19 19.76
C VAL A 128 -8.70 15.31 20.18
N ALA A 129 -9.46 16.24 19.58
CA ALA A 129 -10.85 16.52 19.97
C ALA A 129 -11.86 15.45 19.50
N THR A 130 -11.51 14.61 18.52
CA THR A 130 -12.35 13.47 18.11
C THR A 130 -12.06 12.25 19.00
N ALA A 131 -12.68 12.28 20.18
CA ALA A 131 -13.02 11.20 21.12
C ALA A 131 -12.10 9.96 21.21
N PRO A 132 -11.60 9.59 22.42
CA PRO A 132 -11.00 8.28 22.62
C PRO A 132 -12.07 7.18 22.44
N THR A 133 -11.77 6.20 21.57
CA THR A 133 -12.56 4.98 21.43
C THR A 133 -12.70 4.33 22.81
N PRO A 134 -13.91 4.16 23.36
CA PRO A 134 -14.07 3.55 24.68
C PRO A 134 -13.66 2.08 24.57
N VAL A 135 -12.55 1.74 25.23
CA VAL A 135 -12.15 0.34 25.42
C VAL A 135 -13.15 -0.28 26.39
N SER A 136 -14.11 -1.05 25.85
CA SER A 136 -15.01 -1.87 26.67
C SER A 136 -14.16 -2.82 27.52
N LYS A 137 -14.10 -2.59 28.84
CA LYS A 137 -13.54 -3.57 29.79
C LYS A 137 -14.31 -4.87 29.62
N GLY A 138 -13.59 -5.93 29.21
CA GLY A 138 -14.15 -7.25 29.03
C GLY A 138 -14.93 -7.70 30.27
N SER A 139 -16.19 -8.09 30.06
CA SER A 139 -17.03 -8.69 31.10
C SER A 139 -16.33 -9.93 31.66
N LYS A 140 -16.11 -9.97 32.98
CA LYS A 140 -15.56 -11.15 33.66
C LYS A 140 -16.56 -12.29 33.50
N ARG A 141 -16.16 -13.36 32.81
CA ARG A 141 -16.94 -14.61 32.73
C ARG A 141 -17.26 -15.11 34.15
N PRO A 142 -18.52 -15.47 34.45
CA PRO A 142 -18.86 -16.02 35.75
C PRO A 142 -18.22 -17.41 35.91
N VAL A 143 -17.48 -17.57 37.00
CA VAL A 143 -16.93 -18.87 37.42
C VAL A 143 -18.07 -19.70 37.99
N ILE A 144 -18.51 -20.73 37.27
CA ILE A 144 -19.45 -21.73 37.77
C ILE A 144 -18.70 -22.55 38.82
N ARG A 145 -19.10 -22.43 40.09
CA ARG A 145 -18.62 -23.33 41.15
C ARG A 145 -19.51 -24.57 41.21
N PRO A 146 -18.94 -25.78 41.31
CA PRO A 146 -19.73 -26.97 41.56
C PRO A 146 -20.35 -26.92 42.97
N ARG A 147 -21.60 -27.36 43.06
CA ARG A 147 -22.38 -27.45 44.30
C ARG A 147 -21.90 -28.68 45.10
N PRO A 148 -21.54 -28.54 46.40
CA PRO A 148 -21.23 -29.69 47.23
C PRO A 148 -22.51 -30.50 47.54
N ALA A 149 -22.33 -31.82 47.65
CA ALA A 149 -23.36 -32.80 48.01
C ALA A 149 -23.71 -32.76 49.49
#